data_AF-A0A7C3S3C7-F1
#
_entry.id   AF-A0A7C3S3C7-F1
#
_cell.length_a   1.000
_cell.length_b   1.000
_cell.length_c   1.000
_cell.angle_alpha   90.00
_cell.angle_beta   90.00
_cell.angle_gamma   90.00
#
_symmetry.space_group_name_H-M   'P 1'
#
loop_
_entity.id
_entity.type
_entity.pdbx_description
1 polymer ?
#
loop_
_entity_poly.entity_id
_entity_poly.type
_entity_poly.pdbx_seq_one_letter_code
_entity_poly.pdbx_strand_id
1 'polypeptide(L)'
;MIREELKNLNVGSAVVIFDRDFGRFFFQDFRGYGNLLDDAEWLLERTQQRSWGFIIRPISRDGCFGLWIGEYGPGSNRIIREEMLFDKNSSNISKNLFKYAGHEIEEREIAKRIKIDYLKKKLSKSNIIRDFKHYICPEERFYKSCPYIEEIYRAIKKKYGTRVKISCSKISEIISSVNLCHDVAICPLTLPPNATERIINLNKALRSRGIGEIKIIDGDFAEVH
;
A
#
# COMPACT_ATOMS: atom_id res chain seq x y z
N MET A 1 30.95 2.92 -9.70
CA MET A 1 31.16 2.27 -8.38
C MET A 1 30.20 1.10 -8.10
N ILE A 2 29.08 0.93 -8.83
CA ILE A 2 28.09 -0.15 -8.58
C ILE A 2 28.47 -1.50 -9.24
N ARG A 3 29.32 -1.49 -10.29
CA ARG A 3 29.67 -2.71 -11.06
C ARG A 3 30.47 -3.78 -10.28
N GLU A 4 31.14 -3.43 -9.17
CA GLU A 4 31.86 -4.41 -8.34
C GLU A 4 30.99 -5.03 -7.25
N GLU A 5 29.88 -4.39 -6.84
CA GLU A 5 29.00 -4.87 -5.75
C GLU A 5 28.11 -6.07 -6.14
N LEU A 6 28.06 -6.41 -7.43
CA LEU A 6 27.24 -7.49 -7.99
C LEU A 6 27.94 -8.86 -7.98
N LYS A 7 29.26 -8.92 -7.75
CA LYS A 7 29.96 -10.21 -7.66
C LYS A 7 29.48 -10.94 -6.39
N ASN A 8 28.93 -12.15 -6.57
CA ASN A 8 28.34 -13.02 -5.55
C ASN A 8 26.91 -12.66 -5.08
N LEU A 9 26.20 -11.79 -5.81
CA LEU A 9 24.80 -11.52 -5.52
C LEU A 9 23.90 -12.60 -6.14
N ASN A 10 23.23 -13.39 -5.31
CA ASN A 10 22.20 -14.31 -5.76
C ASN A 10 20.83 -13.61 -5.73
N VAL A 11 20.21 -13.51 -6.90
CA VAL A 11 18.94 -12.81 -7.11
C VAL A 11 17.81 -13.83 -7.19
N GLY A 12 16.81 -13.70 -6.33
CA GLY A 12 15.66 -14.60 -6.35
C GLY A 12 14.70 -14.34 -7.53
N SER A 13 13.90 -15.35 -7.85
CA SER A 13 12.92 -15.33 -8.95
C SER A 13 11.58 -14.70 -8.57
N ALA A 14 11.33 -14.43 -7.27
CA ALA A 14 10.15 -13.68 -6.87
C ALA A 14 10.33 -12.19 -7.17
N VAL A 15 9.34 -11.55 -7.78
CA VAL A 15 9.30 -10.10 -8.00
C VAL A 15 7.96 -9.57 -7.53
N VAL A 16 7.96 -8.45 -6.80
CA VAL A 16 6.74 -7.76 -6.40
C VAL A 16 6.78 -6.32 -6.88
N ILE A 17 5.79 -5.93 -7.68
CA ILE A 17 5.62 -4.55 -8.13
C ILE A 17 4.58 -3.87 -7.26
N PHE A 18 4.88 -2.65 -6.83
CA PHE A 18 3.96 -1.70 -6.23
C PHE A 18 3.80 -0.52 -7.18
N ASP A 19 2.68 -0.50 -7.89
CA ASP A 19 2.28 0.61 -8.75
C ASP A 19 1.33 1.53 -7.98
N ARG A 20 1.55 2.83 -8.11
CA ARG A 20 0.78 3.85 -7.40
C ARG A 20 -0.71 3.82 -7.73
N ASP A 21 -1.05 3.56 -8.99
CA ASP A 21 -2.39 3.70 -9.55
C ASP A 21 -3.05 2.33 -9.76
N PHE A 22 -2.26 1.29 -10.03
CA PHE A 22 -2.72 -0.05 -10.40
C PHE A 22 -2.53 -1.11 -9.31
N GLY A 23 -1.92 -0.75 -8.18
CA GLY A 23 -1.84 -1.63 -7.00
C GLY A 23 -0.61 -2.52 -6.99
N ARG A 24 -0.77 -3.82 -6.72
CA ARG A 24 0.34 -4.74 -6.49
C ARG A 24 0.30 -5.92 -7.44
N PHE A 25 1.45 -6.29 -7.99
CA PHE A 25 1.60 -7.46 -8.85
C PHE A 25 2.68 -8.38 -8.28
N PHE A 26 2.41 -9.68 -8.29
CA PHE A 26 3.32 -10.70 -7.79
C PHE A 26 3.74 -11.60 -8.95
N PHE A 27 5.03 -11.90 -9.03
CA PHE A 27 5.61 -12.83 -9.99
C PHE A 27 6.43 -13.83 -9.19
N GLN A 28 6.10 -15.11 -9.30
CA GLN A 28 6.73 -16.18 -8.50
C GLN A 28 7.98 -16.76 -9.17
N ASP A 29 7.94 -16.90 -10.50
CA ASP A 29 8.93 -17.59 -11.32
C ASP A 29 9.56 -16.67 -12.37
N PHE A 30 9.95 -15.45 -11.97
CA PHE A 30 10.57 -14.50 -12.88
C PHE A 30 11.99 -14.95 -13.27
N ARG A 31 12.17 -15.32 -14.54
CA ARG A 31 13.45 -15.71 -15.14
C ARG A 31 14.01 -14.55 -15.93
N GLY A 32 14.78 -13.71 -15.26
CA GLY A 32 15.51 -12.61 -15.88
C GLY A 32 16.88 -13.02 -16.43
N TYR A 33 17.63 -12.01 -16.85
CA TYR A 33 19.03 -12.06 -17.27
C TYR A 33 20.01 -12.18 -16.10
N GLY A 34 19.53 -12.14 -14.86
CA GLY A 34 20.36 -12.21 -13.65
C GLY A 34 20.99 -10.86 -13.27
N ASN A 35 20.55 -9.78 -13.91
CA ASN A 35 20.90 -8.40 -13.59
C ASN A 35 19.66 -7.68 -13.07
N LEU A 36 19.73 -7.12 -11.87
CA LEU A 36 18.59 -6.44 -11.22
C LEU A 36 17.98 -5.32 -12.06
N LEU A 37 18.82 -4.49 -12.68
CA LEU A 37 18.36 -3.36 -13.50
C LEU A 37 17.76 -3.86 -14.80
N ASP A 38 18.49 -4.63 -15.60
CA ASP A 38 18.02 -5.12 -16.90
C ASP A 38 16.71 -5.92 -16.75
N ASP A 39 16.61 -6.73 -15.69
CA ASP A 39 15.42 -7.51 -15.38
C ASP A 39 14.22 -6.62 -15.04
N ALA A 40 14.46 -5.58 -14.24
CA ALA A 40 13.45 -4.61 -13.88
C ALA A 40 12.98 -3.83 -15.12
N GLU A 41 13.90 -3.31 -15.91
CA GLU A 41 13.58 -2.55 -17.12
C GLU A 41 12.81 -3.40 -18.14
N TRP A 42 13.24 -4.66 -18.34
CA TRP A 42 12.54 -5.63 -19.19
C TRP A 42 11.10 -5.87 -18.72
N LEU A 43 10.88 -5.96 -17.41
CA LEU A 43 9.55 -6.13 -16.82
C LEU A 43 8.69 -4.86 -16.98
N LEU A 44 9.30 -3.68 -16.82
CA LEU A 44 8.64 -2.38 -16.99
C LEU A 44 8.22 -2.13 -18.45
N GLU A 45 8.99 -2.58 -19.44
CA GLU A 45 8.59 -2.51 -20.86
C GLU A 45 7.31 -3.28 -21.19
N ARG A 46 7.04 -4.35 -20.43
CA ARG A 46 5.94 -5.30 -20.70
C ARG A 46 4.75 -5.12 -19.78
N THR A 47 4.89 -4.28 -18.76
CA THR A 47 3.79 -3.87 -17.89
C THR A 47 3.33 -2.48 -18.36
N GLN A 48 2.02 -2.23 -18.43
CA GLN A 48 1.51 -0.91 -18.86
C GLN A 48 1.75 0.14 -17.78
N GLN A 49 3.00 0.57 -17.62
CA GLN A 49 3.51 1.40 -16.53
C GLN A 49 3.25 2.88 -16.84
N ARG A 50 2.05 3.35 -16.51
CA ARG A 50 1.64 4.76 -16.71
C ARG A 50 1.87 5.63 -15.48
N SER A 51 2.32 5.06 -14.36
CA SER A 51 2.39 5.75 -13.06
C SER A 51 3.76 5.60 -12.37
N TRP A 52 3.87 6.15 -11.16
CA TRP A 52 5.05 5.98 -10.30
C TRP A 52 4.96 4.67 -9.53
N GLY A 53 6.09 4.08 -9.20
CA GLY A 53 6.09 2.91 -8.31
C GLY A 53 7.45 2.34 -8.04
N PHE A 54 7.46 1.16 -7.42
CA PHE A 54 8.69 0.46 -7.10
C PHE A 54 8.56 -1.05 -7.25
N ILE A 55 9.71 -1.70 -7.40
CA ILE A 55 9.86 -3.15 -7.52
C ILE A 55 10.65 -3.62 -6.31
N ILE A 56 10.21 -4.71 -5.67
CA ILE A 56 10.96 -5.43 -4.65
C ILE A 56 11.42 -6.76 -5.23
N ARG A 57 12.69 -7.06 -5.01
CA ARG A 57 13.27 -8.37 -5.34
C ARG A 57 14.12 -8.91 -4.19
N PRO A 58 13.97 -10.19 -3.82
CA PRO A 58 14.81 -10.79 -2.81
C PRO A 58 16.21 -11.04 -3.39
N ILE A 59 17.22 -10.69 -2.60
CA ILE A 59 18.62 -10.89 -2.93
C ILE A 59 19.31 -11.59 -1.76
N SER A 60 20.44 -12.25 -2.04
CA SER A 60 21.32 -12.78 -1.00
C SER A 60 22.78 -12.63 -1.40
N ARG A 61 23.62 -12.37 -0.40
CA ARG A 61 25.07 -12.22 -0.57
C ARG A 61 25.75 -12.85 0.63
N ASP A 62 26.70 -13.75 0.40
CA ASP A 62 27.48 -14.41 1.47
C ASP A 62 26.61 -15.00 2.59
N GLY A 63 25.50 -15.65 2.22
CA GLY A 63 24.52 -16.23 3.17
C GLY A 63 23.60 -15.22 3.86
N CYS A 64 23.79 -13.92 3.64
CA CYS A 64 22.93 -12.85 4.16
C CYS A 64 21.80 -12.54 3.18
N PHE A 65 20.56 -12.65 3.64
CA PHE A 65 19.36 -12.31 2.87
C PHE A 65 19.04 -10.81 2.97
N GLY A 66 18.68 -10.21 1.85
CA GLY A 66 18.30 -8.81 1.75
C GLY A 66 17.25 -8.55 0.66
N LEU A 67 16.90 -7.28 0.47
CA LEU A 67 16.00 -6.82 -0.59
C LEU A 67 16.72 -5.81 -1.47
N TRP A 68 16.52 -5.94 -2.77
CA TRP A 68 16.70 -4.84 -3.70
C TRP A 68 15.35 -4.16 -3.95
N ILE A 69 15.36 -2.83 -3.99
CA ILE A 69 14.21 -1.98 -4.21
C ILE A 69 14.56 -1.02 -5.34
N GLY A 70 13.84 -1.06 -6.45
CA GLY A 70 14.02 -0.14 -7.57
C GLY A 70 12.78 0.71 -7.79
N GLU A 71 12.90 2.03 -7.77
CA GLU A 71 11.82 2.96 -8.10
C GLU A 71 11.80 3.26 -9.61
N TYR A 72 10.61 3.40 -10.17
CA TYR A 72 10.38 3.85 -11.54
C TYR A 72 9.40 5.02 -11.60
N GLY A 73 9.48 5.78 -12.69
CA GLY A 73 8.61 6.91 -12.99
C GLY A 73 7.60 6.62 -14.12
N PRO A 74 6.63 7.52 -14.32
CA PRO A 74 5.57 7.35 -15.30
C PRO A 74 6.12 7.37 -16.72
N GLY A 75 5.71 6.39 -17.54
CA GLY A 75 6.16 6.28 -18.93
C GLY A 75 7.64 5.96 -19.09
N SER A 76 8.35 5.66 -17.99
CA SER A 76 9.74 5.23 -17.98
C SER A 76 9.80 3.71 -17.85
N ASN A 77 10.56 3.07 -18.72
CA ASN A 77 10.99 1.68 -18.52
C ASN A 77 12.26 1.57 -17.68
N ARG A 78 12.75 2.69 -17.10
CA ARG A 78 14.01 2.74 -16.36
C ARG A 78 13.81 2.90 -14.86
N ILE A 79 14.74 2.31 -14.12
CA ILE A 79 14.89 2.54 -12.68
C ILE A 79 15.57 3.88 -12.44
N ILE A 80 14.93 4.74 -11.66
CA ILE A 80 15.39 6.11 -11.36
C ILE A 80 16.13 6.22 -10.02
N ARG A 81 15.81 5.32 -9.08
CA ARG A 81 16.47 5.19 -7.78
C ARG A 81 16.51 3.72 -7.39
N GLU A 82 17.57 3.30 -6.74
CA GLU A 82 17.67 1.95 -6.18
C GLU A 82 18.22 1.95 -4.76
N GLU A 83 17.80 0.96 -3.99
CA GLU A 83 18.25 0.72 -2.62
C GLU A 83 18.46 -0.79 -2.39
N MET A 84 19.52 -1.16 -1.66
CA MET A 84 19.73 -2.52 -1.17
C MET A 84 19.71 -2.53 0.36
N LEU A 85 18.90 -3.42 0.94
CA LEU A 85 18.72 -3.52 2.38
C LEU A 85 19.07 -4.92 2.89
N PHE A 86 19.97 -5.00 3.86
CA PHE A 86 20.41 -6.25 4.51
C PHE A 86 20.15 -6.29 6.02
N ASP A 87 19.23 -5.47 6.53
CA ASP A 87 18.85 -5.51 7.95
C ASP A 87 17.91 -6.69 8.28
N LYS A 88 17.64 -6.88 9.57
CA LYS A 88 16.79 -7.98 10.07
C LYS A 88 15.40 -7.99 9.43
N ASN A 89 14.79 -6.83 9.19
CA ASN A 89 13.44 -6.74 8.64
C ASN A 89 13.45 -7.07 7.14
N SER A 90 14.41 -6.51 6.37
CA SER A 90 14.55 -6.85 4.94
C SER A 90 14.91 -8.32 4.75
N SER A 91 15.76 -8.87 5.61
CA SER A 91 16.12 -10.30 5.61
C SER A 91 14.90 -11.21 5.81
N ASN A 92 14.01 -10.88 6.76
CA ASN A 92 12.79 -11.65 7.01
C ASN A 92 11.83 -11.62 5.81
N ILE A 93 11.65 -10.45 5.18
CA ILE A 93 10.81 -10.33 3.98
C ILE A 93 11.44 -11.10 2.81
N SER A 94 12.75 -10.95 2.62
CA SER A 94 13.52 -11.65 1.58
C SER A 94 13.37 -13.17 1.68
N LYS A 95 13.54 -13.76 2.88
CA LYS A 95 13.33 -15.19 3.11
C LYS A 95 11.91 -15.65 2.75
N ASN A 96 10.88 -14.85 3.08
CA ASN A 96 9.52 -15.18 2.69
C ASN A 96 9.32 -15.13 1.17
N LEU A 97 9.98 -14.20 0.47
CA LEU A 97 9.93 -14.11 -0.99
C LEU A 97 10.68 -15.27 -1.66
N PHE A 98 11.81 -15.73 -1.10
CA PHE A 98 12.47 -16.96 -1.55
C PHE A 98 11.58 -18.19 -1.37
N LYS A 99 10.87 -18.31 -0.25
CA LYS A 99 9.89 -19.39 -0.02
C LYS A 99 8.70 -19.31 -0.97
N TYR A 100 8.21 -18.11 -1.24
CA TYR A 100 7.17 -17.88 -2.25
C TYR A 100 7.66 -18.36 -3.62
N ALA A 101 8.86 -17.95 -4.07
CA ALA A 101 9.49 -18.47 -5.29
C ALA A 101 9.63 -20.00 -5.29
N GLY A 102 9.91 -20.62 -4.14
CA GLY A 102 10.00 -22.07 -3.97
C GLY A 102 8.66 -22.80 -3.88
N HIS A 103 7.53 -22.11 -4.08
CA HIS A 103 6.16 -22.66 -3.94
C HIS A 103 5.84 -23.22 -2.54
N GLU A 104 6.60 -22.84 -1.52
CA GLU A 104 6.35 -23.21 -0.12
C GLU A 104 5.25 -22.35 0.54
N ILE A 105 4.97 -21.17 -0.03
CA ILE A 105 3.99 -20.21 0.47
C ILE A 105 3.12 -19.76 -0.69
N GLU A 106 1.80 -19.72 -0.52
CA GLU A 106 0.87 -19.24 -1.54
C GLU A 106 0.90 -17.70 -1.70
N GLU A 107 0.55 -17.22 -2.89
CA GLU A 107 0.47 -15.78 -3.17
C GLU A 107 -0.49 -15.05 -2.22
N ARG A 108 -1.62 -15.67 -1.87
CA ARG A 108 -2.58 -15.07 -0.95
C ARG A 108 -1.96 -14.82 0.43
N GLU A 109 -1.07 -15.69 0.87
CA GLU A 109 -0.38 -15.57 2.14
C GLU A 109 0.71 -14.50 2.08
N ILE A 110 1.50 -14.45 1.01
CA ILE A 110 2.53 -13.42 0.83
C ILE A 110 1.90 -12.03 0.68
N ALA A 111 0.78 -11.90 -0.05
CA ALA A 111 0.06 -10.65 -0.27
C ALA A 111 -0.52 -10.04 1.03
N LYS A 112 -0.84 -10.89 2.02
CA LYS A 112 -1.24 -10.44 3.36
C LYS A 112 -0.06 -9.88 4.15
N ARG A 113 1.15 -10.44 3.97
CA ARG A 113 2.38 -10.07 4.67
C ARG A 113 3.06 -8.85 4.06
N ILE A 114 2.99 -8.69 2.73
CA ILE A 114 3.65 -7.61 1.98
C ILE A 114 2.62 -6.55 1.58
N LYS A 115 2.10 -5.83 2.57
CA LYS A 115 1.26 -4.64 2.38
C LYS A 115 2.11 -3.38 2.48
N ILE A 116 1.75 -2.31 1.77
CA ILE A 116 2.51 -1.06 1.79
C ILE A 116 2.68 -0.51 3.21
N ASP A 117 1.62 -0.54 4.03
CA ASP A 117 1.67 -0.08 5.43
C ASP A 117 2.64 -0.91 6.28
N TYR A 118 2.69 -2.21 6.03
CA TYR A 118 3.64 -3.11 6.70
C TYR A 118 5.07 -2.80 6.24
N LEU A 119 5.28 -2.62 4.94
CA LEU A 119 6.58 -2.29 4.38
C LEU A 119 7.10 -0.94 4.91
N LYS A 120 6.29 0.11 4.90
CA LYS A 120 6.64 1.42 5.49
C LYS A 120 7.04 1.31 6.95
N LYS A 121 6.34 0.47 7.72
CA LYS A 121 6.64 0.25 9.15
C LYS A 121 7.92 -0.57 9.37
N LYS A 122 8.19 -1.57 8.53
CA LYS A 122 9.29 -2.53 8.73
C LYS A 122 10.58 -2.15 8.02
N LEU A 123 10.47 -1.52 6.86
CA LEU A 123 11.58 -1.08 6.03
C LEU A 123 11.80 0.42 6.20
N SER A 124 11.91 0.87 7.45
CA SER A 124 12.05 2.30 7.79
C SER A 124 13.33 2.95 7.24
N LYS A 125 14.30 2.14 6.80
CA LYS A 125 15.53 2.60 6.15
C LYS A 125 15.38 2.88 4.66
N SER A 126 14.30 2.42 4.02
CA SER A 126 14.04 2.69 2.60
C SER A 126 13.35 4.05 2.44
N ASN A 127 13.96 4.97 1.71
CA ASN A 127 13.29 6.22 1.36
C ASN A 127 12.25 5.98 0.27
N ILE A 128 12.54 5.11 -0.70
CA ILE A 128 11.62 4.74 -1.78
C ILE A 128 10.28 4.27 -1.19
N ILE A 129 10.29 3.34 -0.24
CA ILE A 129 9.06 2.78 0.36
C ILE A 129 8.39 3.80 1.28
N ARG A 130 9.16 4.55 2.08
CA ARG A 130 8.62 5.54 3.01
C ARG A 130 7.84 6.64 2.30
N ASP A 131 8.40 7.13 1.19
CA ASP A 131 7.85 8.26 0.43
C ASP A 131 6.75 7.82 -0.54
N PHE A 132 6.61 6.52 -0.82
CA PHE A 132 5.60 6.00 -1.73
C PHE A 132 4.18 6.32 -1.26
N LYS A 133 3.37 6.91 -2.13
CA LYS A 133 1.94 7.21 -1.89
C LYS A 133 1.14 6.60 -3.01
N HIS A 134 -0.11 6.20 -2.76
CA HIS A 134 -1.07 5.90 -3.83
C HIS A 134 -1.64 7.19 -4.41
N TYR A 135 -2.05 7.18 -5.68
CA TYR A 135 -2.76 8.34 -6.24
C TYR A 135 -4.20 8.35 -5.74
N ILE A 136 -4.92 7.25 -5.91
CA ILE A 136 -6.26 7.04 -5.34
C ILE A 136 -6.17 5.95 -4.27
N CYS A 137 -6.85 6.15 -3.14
CA CYS A 137 -6.96 5.12 -2.11
C CYS A 137 -7.60 3.85 -2.69
N PRO A 138 -6.91 2.69 -2.69
CA PRO A 138 -7.48 1.47 -3.24
C PRO A 138 -8.76 1.07 -2.51
N GLU A 139 -9.84 0.74 -3.24
CA GLU A 139 -11.15 0.42 -2.64
C GLU A 139 -11.06 -0.68 -1.60
N GLU A 140 -10.35 -1.77 -1.92
CA GLU A 140 -10.18 -2.88 -0.99
C GLU A 140 -9.51 -2.41 0.30
N ARG A 141 -8.51 -1.54 0.19
CA ARG A 141 -7.84 -0.97 1.34
C ARG A 141 -8.79 -0.08 2.13
N PHE A 142 -9.49 0.83 1.45
CA PHE A 142 -10.46 1.75 2.06
C PHE A 142 -11.54 1.00 2.85
N TYR A 143 -12.27 0.11 2.19
CA TYR A 143 -13.41 -0.58 2.80
C TYR A 143 -12.98 -1.66 3.80
N LYS A 144 -11.87 -2.37 3.60
CA LYS A 144 -11.52 -3.52 4.46
C LYS A 144 -10.45 -3.25 5.53
N SER A 145 -9.57 -2.26 5.36
CA SER A 145 -8.38 -2.14 6.24
C SER A 145 -7.84 -0.74 6.56
N CYS A 146 -8.35 0.33 5.95
CA CYS A 146 -8.06 1.72 6.32
C CYS A 146 -8.19 1.94 7.85
N PRO A 147 -7.10 2.30 8.55
CA PRO A 147 -7.08 2.37 10.01
C PRO A 147 -7.94 3.52 10.56
N TYR A 148 -8.17 4.55 9.76
CA TYR A 148 -8.88 5.75 10.19
C TYR A 148 -10.41 5.60 10.30
N ILE A 149 -11.00 4.58 9.66
CA ILE A 149 -12.46 4.38 9.66
C ILE A 149 -12.99 4.19 11.09
N GLU A 150 -12.31 3.37 11.88
CA GLU A 150 -12.71 3.10 13.26
C GLU A 150 -12.45 4.30 14.18
N GLU A 151 -11.34 5.02 13.96
CA GLU A 151 -10.99 6.23 14.69
C GLU A 151 -12.06 7.32 14.51
N ILE A 152 -12.46 7.59 13.26
CA ILE A 152 -13.52 8.55 12.93
C ILE A 152 -14.84 8.13 13.60
N TYR A 153 -15.25 6.87 13.46
CA TYR A 153 -16.52 6.41 14.03
C TYR A 153 -16.55 6.52 15.56
N ARG A 154 -15.44 6.16 16.24
CA ARG A 154 -15.30 6.36 17.68
C ARG A 154 -15.35 7.84 18.07
N ALA A 155 -14.73 8.73 17.29
CA ALA A 155 -14.75 10.17 17.54
C ALA A 155 -16.17 10.76 17.43
N ILE A 156 -16.93 10.37 16.41
CA ILE A 156 -18.33 10.80 16.24
C ILE A 156 -19.19 10.30 17.42
N LYS A 157 -19.10 8.99 17.73
CA LYS A 157 -19.88 8.38 18.82
C LYS A 157 -19.55 9.00 20.18
N LYS A 158 -18.28 9.32 20.44
CA LYS A 158 -17.84 9.99 21.68
C LYS A 158 -18.38 11.41 21.79
N LYS A 159 -18.46 12.16 20.68
CA LYS A 159 -18.90 13.57 20.69
C LYS A 159 -20.42 13.73 20.73
N TYR A 160 -21.16 12.87 20.03
CA TYR A 160 -22.60 13.04 19.81
C TYR A 160 -23.48 11.92 20.36
N GLY A 161 -22.91 10.77 20.75
CA GLY A 161 -23.67 9.60 21.19
C GLY A 161 -24.25 8.77 20.04
N THR A 162 -25.18 7.87 20.37
CA THR A 162 -25.86 6.97 19.43
C THR A 162 -27.32 7.33 19.29
N ARG A 163 -27.91 7.10 18.10
CA ARG A 163 -29.33 7.42 17.78
C ARG A 163 -29.68 8.89 18.01
N VAL A 164 -28.69 9.77 17.84
CA VAL A 164 -28.86 11.22 17.88
C VAL A 164 -28.78 11.75 16.45
N LYS A 165 -29.70 12.64 16.10
CA LYS A 165 -29.73 13.33 14.81
C LYS A 165 -28.59 14.36 14.75
N ILE A 166 -27.58 14.11 13.90
CA ILE A 166 -26.38 14.93 13.77
C ILE A 166 -26.33 15.52 12.36
N SER A 167 -26.00 16.80 12.22
CA SER A 167 -25.85 17.39 10.89
C SER A 167 -24.65 16.77 10.13
N CYS A 168 -24.84 16.49 8.85
CA CYS A 168 -23.82 15.99 7.94
C CYS A 168 -22.58 16.90 7.88
N SER A 169 -22.75 18.21 8.05
CA SER A 169 -21.66 19.20 8.16
C SER A 169 -20.75 18.91 9.37
N LYS A 170 -21.34 18.71 10.55
CA LYS A 170 -20.64 18.40 11.81
C LYS A 170 -19.89 17.06 11.74
N ILE A 171 -20.46 16.07 11.06
CA ILE A 171 -19.77 14.79 10.82
C ILE A 171 -18.57 15.02 9.88
N SER A 172 -18.75 15.83 8.84
CA SER A 172 -17.67 16.15 7.89
C SER A 172 -16.51 16.92 8.53
N GLU A 173 -16.79 17.77 9.53
CA GLU A 173 -15.75 18.43 10.34
C GLU A 173 -14.88 17.42 11.09
N ILE A 174 -15.48 16.39 11.71
CA ILE A 174 -14.72 15.34 12.40
C ILE A 174 -13.89 14.53 11.41
N ILE A 175 -14.46 14.17 10.26
CA ILE A 175 -13.73 13.46 9.20
C ILE A 175 -12.50 14.29 8.79
N SER A 176 -12.66 15.60 8.65
CA SER A 176 -11.58 16.52 8.23
C SER A 176 -10.57 16.81 9.34
N SER A 177 -10.94 16.67 10.62
CA SER A 177 -10.04 16.93 11.75
C SER A 177 -9.10 15.77 12.06
N VAL A 178 -9.39 14.56 11.58
CA VAL A 178 -8.41 13.46 11.60
C VAL A 178 -7.38 13.74 10.50
N ASN A 179 -6.10 13.69 10.81
CA ASN A 179 -5.03 13.86 9.81
C ASN A 179 -4.94 12.58 8.94
N LEU A 180 -5.87 12.48 7.99
CA LEU A 180 -6.12 11.29 7.19
C LEU A 180 -5.06 11.09 6.10
N CYS A 181 -4.92 9.85 5.65
CA CYS A 181 -4.60 9.57 4.25
C CYS A 181 -3.24 10.13 3.77
N HIS A 182 -2.24 10.27 4.66
CA HIS A 182 -0.88 10.77 4.34
C HIS A 182 -0.16 10.00 3.22
N ASP A 183 -0.64 8.81 2.94
CA ASP A 183 -0.09 7.85 2.01
C ASP A 183 -0.94 7.68 0.75
N VAL A 184 -1.94 8.55 0.54
CA VAL A 184 -2.72 8.64 -0.70
C VAL A 184 -2.92 10.10 -1.12
N ALA A 185 -2.99 10.40 -2.41
CA ALA A 185 -3.28 11.76 -2.90
C ALA A 185 -4.79 12.06 -2.93
N ILE A 186 -5.62 11.07 -3.27
CA ILE A 186 -7.07 11.14 -3.36
C ILE A 186 -7.67 10.08 -2.42
N CYS A 187 -8.45 10.54 -1.44
CA CYS A 187 -9.04 9.71 -0.40
C CYS A 187 -10.57 9.85 -0.44
N PRO A 188 -11.35 8.75 -0.46
CA PRO A 188 -12.82 8.80 -0.55
C PRO A 188 -13.54 9.55 0.59
N LEU A 189 -12.80 9.90 1.66
CA LEU A 189 -13.29 10.71 2.79
C LEU A 189 -12.97 12.21 2.64
N THR A 190 -12.00 12.58 1.80
CA THR A 190 -11.54 13.97 1.63
C THR A 190 -11.95 14.54 0.26
N LEU A 191 -12.12 13.70 -0.76
CA LEU A 191 -12.74 14.04 -2.05
C LEU A 191 -14.01 13.21 -2.19
N PRO A 192 -15.22 13.82 -2.09
CA PRO A 192 -15.84 14.67 -3.14
C PRO A 192 -16.38 16.02 -2.58
N PRO A 193 -17.04 16.89 -3.38
CA PRO A 193 -17.47 18.23 -2.95
C PRO A 193 -18.66 18.26 -1.96
N ASN A 194 -19.34 17.13 -1.70
CA ASN A 194 -20.51 17.09 -0.82
C ASN A 194 -20.25 16.28 0.46
N ALA A 195 -20.81 16.73 1.59
CA ALA A 195 -20.72 16.07 2.88
C ALA A 195 -21.39 14.68 2.87
N THR A 196 -22.44 14.54 2.07
CA THR A 196 -23.28 13.34 1.99
C THR A 196 -22.53 12.13 1.41
N GLU A 197 -21.78 12.29 0.31
CA GLU A 197 -20.99 11.20 -0.26
C GLU A 197 -19.86 10.75 0.67
N ARG A 198 -19.23 11.69 1.40
CA ARG A 198 -18.22 11.34 2.42
C ARG A 198 -18.82 10.43 3.48
N ILE A 199 -20.03 10.75 3.95
CA ILE A 199 -20.76 9.94 4.93
C ILE A 199 -21.20 8.61 4.32
N ILE A 200 -21.65 8.57 3.06
CA ILE A 200 -21.98 7.33 2.37
C ILE A 200 -20.75 6.41 2.26
N ASN A 201 -19.60 6.95 1.87
CA ASN A 201 -18.34 6.20 1.76
C ASN A 201 -17.88 5.68 3.14
N LEU A 202 -17.96 6.52 4.17
CA LEU A 202 -17.68 6.12 5.55
C LEU A 202 -18.64 5.00 6.00
N ASN A 203 -19.94 5.15 5.75
CA ASN A 203 -20.94 4.17 6.14
C ASN A 203 -20.72 2.82 5.43
N LYS A 204 -20.46 2.84 4.12
CA LYS A 204 -20.10 1.64 3.36
C LYS A 204 -18.88 0.93 3.99
N ALA A 205 -17.85 1.68 4.39
CA ALA A 205 -16.66 1.14 5.05
C ALA A 205 -16.91 0.60 6.46
N LEU A 206 -17.81 1.21 7.22
CA LEU A 206 -18.22 0.71 8.54
C LEU A 206 -18.99 -0.60 8.42
N ARG A 207 -19.96 -0.64 7.49
CA ARG A 207 -20.78 -1.83 7.21
C ARG A 207 -19.95 -2.98 6.68
N SER A 208 -19.00 -2.74 5.76
CA SER A 208 -18.13 -3.78 5.23
C SER A 208 -17.22 -4.43 6.28
N ARG A 209 -17.07 -3.80 7.46
CA ARG A 209 -16.26 -4.30 8.57
C ARG A 209 -17.07 -4.73 9.79
N GLY A 210 -18.40 -4.55 9.78
CA GLY A 210 -19.25 -4.84 10.94
C GLY A 210 -18.95 -3.97 12.16
N ILE A 211 -18.41 -2.75 11.97
CA ILE A 211 -18.03 -1.85 13.08
C ILE A 211 -19.24 -1.06 13.61
N GLY A 212 -20.18 -0.72 12.73
CA GLY A 212 -21.35 0.09 13.03
C GLY A 212 -22.01 0.63 11.76
N GLU A 213 -22.97 1.54 11.92
CA GLU A 213 -23.67 2.18 10.80
C GLU A 213 -23.83 3.68 11.04
N ILE A 214 -23.73 4.47 9.97
CA ILE A 214 -24.14 5.88 9.95
C ILE A 214 -25.23 6.02 8.90
N LYS A 215 -26.47 6.18 9.34
CA LYS A 215 -27.64 6.23 8.47
C LYS A 215 -28.01 7.68 8.20
N ILE A 216 -28.06 8.07 6.93
CA ILE A 216 -28.60 9.37 6.53
C ILE A 216 -30.13 9.30 6.65
N ILE A 217 -30.72 10.25 7.37
CA ILE A 217 -32.17 10.27 7.64
C ILE A 217 -32.87 11.21 6.65
N ASP A 218 -32.28 12.38 6.45
CA ASP A 218 -32.67 13.40 5.47
C ASP A 218 -31.37 13.99 4.88
N GLY A 219 -31.45 14.81 3.82
CA GLY A 219 -30.26 15.27 3.08
C GLY A 219 -29.18 15.97 3.93
N ASP A 220 -29.56 16.49 5.10
CA ASP A 220 -28.70 17.31 5.96
C ASP A 220 -28.32 16.66 7.29
N PHE A 221 -28.95 15.53 7.66
CA PHE A 221 -28.71 14.86 8.94
C PHE A 221 -28.51 13.35 8.82
N ALA A 222 -27.68 12.82 9.72
CA ALA A 222 -27.40 11.41 9.88
C ALA A 222 -27.43 10.98 11.35
N GLU A 223 -27.66 9.69 11.57
CA GLU A 223 -27.68 9.03 12.86
C GLU A 223 -26.60 7.94 12.93
N VAL A 224 -25.97 7.82 14.10
CA VAL A 224 -24.95 6.82 14.38
C VAL A 224 -25.58 5.65 15.16
N HIS A 225 -25.39 4.42 14.68
CA HIS A 225 -25.84 3.18 15.30
C HIS A 225 -24.64 2.33 15.70
#